data_AF-A0A0N1GAG6-F1
#
_entry.id   AF-A0A0N1GAG6-F1
#
_cell.length_a   1.000
_cell.length_b   1.000
_cell.length_c   1.000
_cell.angle_alpha   90.00
_cell.angle_beta   90.00
_cell.angle_gamma   90.00
#
_symmetry.space_group_name_H-M   'P 1'
#
loop_
_entity.id
_entity.type
_entity.pdbx_description
1 polymer ?
#
loop_
_entity_poly.entity_id
_entity_poly.type
_entity_poly.pdbx_seq_one_letter_code
_entity_poly.pdbx_strand_id
1 'polypeptide(L)' 'MFKFRQKISGAMRTLTGAEHFCHLRSYLATATKCGNNLLDALVQLTSGRPWVPTIN' A
#
# COMPACT_ATOMS: atom_id res chain seq x y z
N MET A 1 1.79 -1.71 -21.39
CA MET A 1 0.70 -1.49 -20.42
C MET A 1 1.17 -0.56 -19.28
N PHE A 2 1.45 0.71 -19.56
CA PHE A 2 1.94 1.71 -18.57
C PHE A 2 1.03 2.95 -18.52
N LYS A 3 0.58 3.41 -19.71
CA LYS A 3 -0.32 4.56 -19.89
C LYS A 3 -1.65 4.45 -19.13
N PHE A 4 -2.21 3.24 -18.97
CA PHE A 4 -3.47 3.04 -18.27
C PHE A 4 -3.35 3.30 -16.75
N ARG A 5 -2.26 2.83 -16.12
CA ARG A 5 -1.98 3.09 -14.70
C ARG A 5 -1.76 4.58 -14.43
N GLN A 6 -1.06 5.29 -15.33
CA GLN A 6 -0.90 6.75 -15.24
C GLN A 6 -2.22 7.53 -15.42
N LYS A 7 -3.15 7.01 -16.21
CA LYS A 7 -4.43 7.69 -16.49
C LYS A 7 -5.42 7.55 -15.33
N ILE A 8 -5.51 6.37 -14.72
CA ILE A 8 -6.51 6.06 -13.67
C ILE A 8 -6.03 6.42 -12.27
N SER A 9 -4.78 6.11 -11.93
CA SER A 9 -4.32 6.23 -10.54
C SER A 9 -3.83 7.64 -10.19
N GLY A 10 -3.42 8.46 -11.17
CA GLY A 10 -2.83 9.79 -10.94
C GLY A 10 -1.46 9.78 -10.25
N ALA A 11 -1.25 8.84 -9.31
CA ALA A 11 -0.03 8.60 -8.55
C ALA A 11 1.21 8.42 -9.43
N MET A 12 1.07 7.81 -10.61
CA MET A 12 2.19 7.54 -11.52
C MET A 12 2.55 8.73 -12.44
N ARG A 13 1.99 9.92 -12.19
CA ARG A 13 2.34 11.17 -12.92
C ARG A 13 3.50 11.92 -12.28
N THR A 14 3.74 11.71 -10.99
CA THR A 14 4.82 12.34 -10.22
C THR A 14 5.61 11.28 -9.48
N LEU A 15 6.89 11.53 -9.22
CA LEU A 15 7.74 10.60 -8.46
C LEU A 15 7.17 10.38 -7.06
N THR A 16 6.78 11.45 -6.37
CA THR A 16 6.18 11.41 -5.03
C THR A 16 4.90 10.56 -4.99
N GLY A 17 4.03 10.69 -6.00
CA GLY A 17 2.83 9.85 -6.08
C GLY A 17 3.18 8.37 -6.28
N ALA A 18 4.20 8.08 -7.11
CA ALA A 18 4.66 6.72 -7.35
C ALA A 18 5.28 6.10 -6.09
N GLU A 19 6.05 6.88 -5.32
CA GLU A 19 6.61 6.49 -4.03
C GLU A 19 5.51 6.17 -3.02
N HIS A 20 4.53 7.07 -2.84
CA HIS A 20 3.39 6.82 -1.96
C HIS A 20 2.61 5.56 -2.34
N PHE A 21 2.39 5.33 -3.64
CA PHE A 21 1.74 4.12 -4.12
C PHE A 21 2.57 2.86 -3.83
N CYS A 22 3.88 2.91 -4.07
CA CYS A 22 4.79 1.82 -3.76
C CYS A 22 4.82 1.51 -2.26
N HIS A 23 4.85 2.53 -1.40
CA HIS A 23 4.81 2.36 0.06
C HIS A 23 3.54 1.66 0.51
N LEU A 24 2.37 2.15 0.07
CA LEU A 24 1.08 1.55 0.41
C LEU A 24 0.99 0.09 -0.05
N ARG A 25 1.41 -0.18 -1.29
CA ARG A 25 1.33 -1.52 -1.85
C ARG A 25 2.33 -2.49 -1.22
N SER A 26 3.53 -2.03 -0.88
CA SER A 26 4.52 -2.83 -0.13
C SER A 26 4.02 -3.16 1.26
N TYR A 27 3.44 -2.18 1.99
CA TYR A 27 2.84 -2.40 3.31
C TYR A 27 1.74 -3.48 3.26
N LEU A 28 0.78 -3.34 2.35
CA LEU A 28 -0.31 -4.30 2.19
C LEU A 28 0.18 -5.69 1.77
N ALA A 29 1.21 -5.76 0.91
CA ALA A 29 1.82 -7.02 0.52
C ALA A 29 2.53 -7.70 1.70
N THR A 30 3.16 -6.94 2.60
CA THR A 30 3.77 -7.49 3.81
C THR A 30 2.71 -7.98 4.79
N ALA A 31 1.65 -7.19 5.03
CA ALA A 31 0.57 -7.57 5.92
C ALA A 31 -0.10 -8.89 5.48
N THR A 32 -0.39 -9.02 4.18
CA THR A 32 -0.98 -10.24 3.61
C THR A 32 -0.05 -11.44 3.65
N LYS A 33 1.26 -11.26 3.45
CA LYS A 33 2.25 -12.34 3.62
C LYS A 33 2.33 -12.85 5.06
N CYS A 34 2.10 -11.98 6.04
CA CYS A 34 2.05 -12.36 7.45
C CYS A 34 0.68 -12.88 7.90
N GLY A 35 -0.22 -13.20 6.96
CA GLY A 35 -1.52 -13.80 7.25
C GLY A 35 -2.62 -12.80 7.64
N ASN A 36 -2.36 -11.50 7.60
CA ASN A 36 -3.40 -10.49 7.88
C ASN A 36 -4.30 -10.28 6.67
N ASN A 37 -5.57 -10.01 6.94
CA ASN A 37 -6.51 -9.63 5.88
C ASN A 37 -6.11 -8.27 5.29
N LEU A 38 -6.09 -8.17 3.96
CA LEU A 38 -5.74 -6.94 3.24
C LEU A 38 -6.62 -5.74 3.65
N LEU A 39 -7.94 -5.96 3.73
CA LEU A 39 -8.89 -4.89 4.01
C LEU A 39 -8.77 -4.43 5.46
N ASP A 40 -8.57 -5.36 6.39
CA ASP A 40 -8.34 -5.04 7.80
C ASP A 40 -7.04 -4.24 7.99
N ALA A 41 -5.95 -4.67 7.35
CA ALA A 41 -4.68 -3.93 7.35
C ALA A 41 -4.82 -2.51 6.75
N LEU A 42 -5.70 -2.34 5.75
CA LEU A 42 -6.01 -1.03 5.17
C LEU A 42 -6.84 -0.16 6.13
N VAL A 43 -7.85 -0.72 6.80
CA VAL A 43 -8.65 -0.01 7.81
C VAL A 43 -7.78 0.42 8.98
N GLN A 44 -6.88 -0.44 9.44
CA GLN A 44 -5.92 -0.14 10.49
C GLN A 44 -4.97 1.02 10.10
N LEU A 45 -4.47 0.99 8.86
CA LEU A 45 -3.65 2.06 8.31
C LEU A 45 -4.40 3.41 8.26
N THR A 46 -5.64 3.43 7.78
CA THR A 46 -6.45 4.66 7.72
C THR A 46 -6.95 5.14 9.08
N SER A 47 -7.06 4.23 10.06
CA SER A 47 -7.41 4.54 11.45
C SER A 47 -6.22 5.04 12.28
N GLY A 48 -5.04 5.21 11.68
CA GLY A 48 -3.83 5.67 12.36
C GLY A 48 -3.18 4.63 13.27
N ARG A 49 -3.58 3.36 13.18
CA ARG A 49 -3.03 2.24 13.94
C ARG A 49 -2.49 1.17 12.98
N PRO A 50 -1.43 1.46 12.21
CA PRO A 50 -0.93 0.51 11.24
C PRO A 50 -0.44 -0.77 11.91
N TRP A 51 -0.73 -1.90 11.27
CA TRP A 51 -0.16 -3.18 11.64
C TRP A 51 1.34 -3.18 11.33
N VAL A 52 2.16 -3.60 12.29
CA VAL A 52 3.61 -3.69 12.12
C VAL A 52 4.03 -5.15 12.35
N PRO A 53 4.83 -5.75 11.46
CA PRO A 53 5.34 -7.10 11.69
C PRO A 53 6.20 -7.11 12.95
N THR A 54 5.82 -7.92 13.94
CA THR A 54 6.70 -8.24 15.06
C THR A 54 7.70 -9.28 14.59
N ILE A 55 8.97 -8.89 14.50
CA ILE A 55 10.08 -9.84 14.34
C ILE A 55 10.36 -10.43 15.72
N ASN A 56 10.01 -11.70 15.92
CA ASN A 56 10.50 -12.49 17.05
C ASN A 56 11.94 -12.94 16.77
#